data_AF-A0A738MQ97-F1
#
_entry.id   AF-A0A738MQ97-F1
#
_cell.length_a   1.000
_cell.length_b   1.000
_cell.length_c   1.000
_cell.angle_alpha   90.00
_cell.angle_beta   90.00
_cell.angle_gamma   90.00
#
_symmetry.space_group_name_H-M   'P 1'
#
loop_
_entity.id
_entity.type
_entity.pdbx_description
1 polymer ?
#
loop_
_entity_poly.entity_id
_entity_poly.type
_entity_poly.pdbx_seq_one_letter_code
_entity_poly.pdbx_strand_id
1 'polypeptide(L)'
;YQYNTRCNKRQEHHAQVLDFVARTRCRQPRIGTRKLHYLLNMQADKTLNIGRDRLFNLLGEYRLLVPVKRAYHKTTNSHHRFYRHPNLLKPGPEQVTALEPEQVWVADITYLPLRSGTAYLSLVTDACSRKIVGYHVGENLQTENVVKAFRQALRRRKTTGPLVHHSDRGLQYCSVLYQSVHERNGITCSMTDGYDCYQNALAERINGILKNEFLLSRPADLEQAREIVKESVAIYNHERPHLALKYKTPDDVHQAFYRQKTVNLYQD
;
A
#
# COMPACT_ATOMS: atom_id res chain seq x y z
N TYR A 1 -3.38 40.23 -32.03
CA TYR A 1 -3.87 38.97 -32.63
C TYR A 1 -3.10 37.74 -32.12
N GLN A 2 -1.78 37.62 -32.35
CA GLN A 2 -0.98 36.45 -31.96
C GLN A 2 -0.94 36.15 -30.44
N TYR A 3 -0.98 37.18 -29.59
CA TYR A 3 -1.04 37.02 -28.12
C TYR A 3 -2.32 36.31 -27.67
N ASN A 4 -3.49 36.75 -28.16
CA ASN A 4 -4.79 36.15 -27.81
C ASN A 4 -4.86 34.69 -28.27
N THR A 5 -4.35 34.37 -29.46
CA THR A 5 -4.28 32.98 -29.95
C THR A 5 -3.41 32.10 -29.05
N ARG A 6 -2.26 32.61 -28.58
CA ARG A 6 -1.39 31.88 -27.64
C ARG A 6 -2.05 31.69 -26.27
N CYS A 7 -2.76 32.70 -25.77
CA CYS A 7 -3.51 32.58 -24.52
C CYS A 7 -4.65 31.55 -24.62
N ASN A 8 -5.42 31.55 -25.71
CA ASN A 8 -6.52 30.61 -25.93
C ASN A 8 -6.00 29.17 -26.02
N LYS A 9 -4.96 28.91 -26.83
CA LYS A 9 -4.33 27.58 -26.91
C LYS A 9 -3.82 27.09 -25.56
N ARG A 10 -3.27 27.99 -24.74
CA ARG A 10 -2.81 27.66 -23.39
C ARG A 10 -3.98 27.31 -22.46
N GLN A 11 -5.09 28.04 -22.55
CA GLN A 11 -6.30 27.75 -21.77
C GLN A 11 -6.92 26.41 -22.16
N GLU A 12 -7.01 26.10 -23.46
CA GLU A 12 -7.47 24.81 -23.97
C GLU A 12 -6.60 23.66 -23.43
N HIS A 13 -5.28 23.78 -23.54
CA HIS A 13 -4.35 22.80 -23.00
C HIS A 13 -4.50 22.62 -21.48
N HIS A 14 -4.63 23.72 -20.72
CA HIS A 14 -4.89 23.63 -19.28
C HIS A 14 -6.20 22.91 -18.97
N ALA A 15 -7.27 23.17 -19.73
CA ALA A 15 -8.56 22.53 -19.52
C ALA A 15 -8.46 21.00 -19.72
N GLN A 16 -7.73 20.56 -20.76
CA GLN A 16 -7.47 19.14 -20.99
C GLN A 16 -6.66 18.49 -19.86
N VAL A 17 -5.62 19.18 -19.36
CA VAL A 17 -4.84 18.70 -18.21
C VAL A 17 -5.70 18.60 -16.95
N LEU A 18 -6.55 19.60 -16.70
CA LEU A 18 -7.47 19.60 -15.56
C LEU A 18 -8.51 18.48 -15.65
N ASP A 19 -9.06 18.23 -16.83
CA ASP A 19 -9.96 17.09 -17.08
C ASP A 19 -9.28 15.75 -16.79
N PHE A 20 -8.05 15.54 -17.27
CA PHE A 20 -7.27 14.34 -16.97
C PHE A 20 -7.07 14.17 -15.46
N VAL A 21 -6.71 15.26 -14.76
CA VAL A 21 -6.52 15.25 -13.31
C VAL A 21 -7.82 14.89 -12.58
N ALA A 22 -8.95 15.45 -13.02
CA ALA A 22 -10.27 15.16 -12.44
C ALA A 22 -10.62 13.67 -12.61
N ARG A 23 -10.53 13.14 -13.84
CA ARG A 23 -10.77 11.71 -14.12
C ARG A 23 -9.87 10.79 -13.31
N THR A 24 -8.58 11.12 -13.22
CA THR A 24 -7.64 10.33 -12.42
C THR A 24 -8.02 10.34 -10.94
N ARG A 25 -8.48 11.49 -10.41
CA ARG A 25 -8.89 11.62 -9.00
C ARG A 25 -10.28 11.06 -8.69
N CYS A 26 -11.13 10.81 -9.69
CA CYS A 26 -12.32 9.99 -9.46
C CYS A 26 -11.95 8.58 -8.98
N ARG A 27 -10.86 8.00 -9.50
CA ARG A 27 -10.34 6.68 -9.10
C ARG A 27 -9.32 6.74 -7.97
N GLN A 28 -8.47 7.78 -7.94
CA GLN A 28 -7.40 7.96 -6.96
C GLN A 28 -7.53 9.32 -6.26
N PRO A 29 -8.48 9.50 -5.33
CA PRO A 29 -8.93 10.81 -4.83
C PRO A 29 -7.84 11.77 -4.36
N ARG A 30 -6.80 11.25 -3.71
CA ARG A 30 -5.70 12.09 -3.18
C ARG A 30 -4.35 11.77 -3.81
N ILE A 31 -4.34 11.28 -5.06
CA ILE A 31 -3.08 11.11 -5.77
C ILE A 31 -2.33 12.45 -5.90
N GLY A 32 -1.08 12.44 -5.48
CA GLY A 32 -0.23 13.64 -5.43
C GLY A 32 0.27 14.08 -6.82
N THR A 33 0.58 15.37 -6.94
CA THR A 33 0.97 16.04 -8.21
C THR A 33 2.14 15.37 -8.93
N ARG A 34 3.16 14.89 -8.20
CA ARG A 34 4.31 14.21 -8.84
C ARG A 34 3.91 12.93 -9.59
N LYS A 35 2.95 12.18 -9.04
CA LYS A 35 2.42 10.98 -9.68
C LYS A 35 1.48 11.32 -10.83
N LEU A 36 0.66 12.36 -10.68
CA LEU A 36 -0.15 12.88 -11.79
C LEU A 36 0.72 13.30 -12.97
N HIS A 37 1.81 14.01 -12.71
CA HIS A 37 2.79 14.38 -13.74
C HIS A 37 3.38 13.15 -14.44
N TYR A 38 3.74 12.11 -13.69
CA TYR A 38 4.20 10.85 -14.28
C TYR A 38 3.12 10.23 -15.17
N LEU A 39 1.88 10.11 -14.68
CA LEU A 39 0.77 9.53 -15.44
C LEU A 39 0.42 10.33 -16.70
N LEU A 40 0.48 11.67 -16.64
CA LEU A 40 0.31 12.57 -17.78
C LEU A 40 1.36 12.29 -18.86
N ASN A 41 2.64 12.22 -18.49
CA ASN A 41 3.72 11.99 -19.45
C ASN A 41 3.72 10.57 -20.05
N MET A 42 3.07 9.62 -19.38
CA MET A 42 2.84 8.26 -19.88
C MET A 42 1.66 8.16 -20.86
N GLN A 43 0.85 9.21 -21.01
CA GLN A 43 -0.19 9.20 -22.03
C GLN A 43 0.42 9.12 -23.44
N ALA A 44 -0.29 8.42 -24.33
CA ALA A 44 0.06 8.36 -25.75
C ALA A 44 -0.06 9.76 -26.38
N ASP A 45 -1.07 10.51 -25.96
CA ASP A 45 -1.26 11.90 -26.37
C ASP A 45 -0.21 12.83 -25.74
N LYS A 46 0.79 13.21 -26.54
CA LYS A 46 1.87 14.13 -26.12
C LYS A 46 1.42 15.58 -26.02
N THR A 47 0.22 15.92 -26.48
CA THR A 47 -0.30 17.29 -26.34
C THR A 47 -0.61 17.63 -24.88
N LEU A 48 -0.79 16.64 -24.02
CA LEU A 48 -1.02 16.78 -22.56
C LEU A 48 0.26 16.97 -21.73
N ASN A 49 1.43 16.95 -22.37
CA ASN A 49 2.70 17.08 -21.67
C ASN A 49 2.81 18.45 -21.01
N ILE A 50 3.10 18.44 -19.71
CA ILE A 50 3.23 19.65 -18.91
C ILE A 50 4.41 19.50 -17.97
N GLY A 51 5.25 20.53 -17.89
CA GLY A 51 6.39 20.53 -16.96
C GLY A 51 5.92 20.44 -15.50
N ARG A 52 6.67 19.72 -14.66
CA ARG A 52 6.35 19.49 -13.24
C ARG A 52 5.91 20.77 -12.52
N ASP A 53 6.75 21.80 -12.54
CA ASP A 53 6.51 23.03 -11.78
C ASP A 53 5.30 23.79 -12.33
N ARG A 54 5.08 23.71 -13.65
CA ARG A 54 3.89 24.28 -14.29
C ARG A 54 2.62 23.56 -13.85
N LEU A 55 2.65 22.23 -13.72
CA LEU A 55 1.52 21.48 -13.19
C LEU A 55 1.24 21.84 -11.72
N PHE A 56 2.27 22.01 -10.89
CA PHE A 56 2.08 22.48 -9.50
C PHE A 56 1.41 23.84 -9.46
N ASN A 57 1.87 24.79 -10.27
CA ASN A 57 1.27 26.12 -10.34
C ASN A 57 -0.17 26.07 -10.84
N LEU A 58 -0.45 25.32 -11.91
CA LEU A 58 -1.80 25.16 -12.45
C LEU A 58 -2.75 24.55 -11.40
N LEU A 59 -2.35 23.48 -10.73
CA LEU A 59 -3.19 22.90 -9.67
C LEU A 59 -3.34 23.84 -8.47
N GLY A 60 -2.33 24.66 -8.16
CA GLY A 60 -2.40 25.70 -7.13
C GLY A 60 -3.41 26.79 -7.47
N GLU A 61 -3.36 27.31 -8.70
CA GLU A 61 -4.29 28.33 -9.24
C GLU A 61 -5.75 27.88 -9.10
N TYR A 62 -6.03 26.59 -9.34
CA TYR A 62 -7.37 25.99 -9.24
C TYR A 62 -7.68 25.38 -7.86
N ARG A 63 -6.81 25.56 -6.85
CA ARG A 63 -6.97 25.00 -5.48
C ARG A 63 -7.14 23.47 -5.45
N LEU A 64 -6.49 22.78 -6.39
CA LEU A 64 -6.50 21.34 -6.57
C LEU A 64 -5.28 20.63 -5.94
N LEU A 65 -4.48 21.30 -5.13
CA LEU A 65 -3.38 20.65 -4.41
C LEU A 65 -3.92 19.78 -3.26
N VAL A 66 -3.32 18.61 -3.06
CA VAL A 66 -3.71 17.68 -1.98
C VAL A 66 -3.05 18.12 -0.67
N PRO A 67 -3.81 18.41 0.40
CA PRO A 67 -3.25 18.77 1.69
C PRO A 67 -2.61 17.57 2.38
N VAL A 68 -1.52 17.80 3.09
CA VAL A 68 -0.88 16.79 3.93
C VAL A 68 -1.59 16.76 5.29
N LYS A 69 -2.20 15.63 5.63
CA LYS A 69 -2.68 15.38 7.00
C LYS A 69 -1.62 14.63 7.79
N ARG A 70 -1.27 15.12 8.97
CA ARG A 70 -0.47 14.36 9.96
C ARG A 70 -1.42 13.55 10.83
N ALA A 71 -1.14 12.27 11.05
CA ALA A 71 -1.86 11.44 12.00
C ALA A 71 -0.93 11.11 13.18
N TYR A 72 -1.45 11.26 14.40
CA TYR A 72 -0.80 10.88 15.65
C TYR A 72 -1.74 9.94 16.39
N HIS A 73 -1.65 8.64 16.17
CA HIS A 73 -2.32 7.67 17.05
C HIS A 73 -1.50 6.39 17.13
N LYS A 74 -1.10 6.01 18.35
CA LYS A 74 -0.46 4.72 18.63
C LYS A 74 -1.57 3.72 18.98
N THR A 75 -1.61 2.57 18.30
CA THR A 75 -2.75 1.63 18.39
C THR A 75 -2.43 0.27 19.03
N THR A 76 -1.22 0.06 19.57
CA THR A 76 -0.81 -1.28 20.03
C THR A 76 -0.45 -1.29 21.52
N ASN A 77 -1.05 -2.23 22.27
CA ASN A 77 -0.61 -2.59 23.62
C ASN A 77 0.45 -3.70 23.54
N SER A 78 1.72 -3.31 23.61
CA SER A 78 2.88 -4.23 23.57
C SER A 78 3.23 -4.85 24.93
N HIS A 79 2.51 -4.51 26.00
CA HIS A 79 2.77 -4.99 27.36
C HIS A 79 1.92 -6.23 27.67
N HIS A 80 2.39 -7.40 27.21
CA HIS A 80 1.76 -8.68 27.50
C HIS A 80 2.78 -9.83 27.62
N ARG A 81 2.37 -10.96 28.21
CA ARG A 81 3.24 -12.13 28.47
C ARG A 81 3.32 -13.14 27.31
N PHE A 82 2.64 -12.90 26.18
CA PHE A 82 2.66 -13.83 25.03
C PHE A 82 4.04 -13.93 24.34
N TYR A 83 4.20 -14.99 23.55
CA TYR A 83 5.40 -15.33 22.76
C TYR A 83 5.90 -14.13 21.94
N ARG A 84 7.22 -13.91 22.00
CA ARG A 84 7.91 -12.82 21.30
C ARG A 84 8.99 -13.43 20.42
N HIS A 85 9.03 -12.99 19.16
CA HIS A 85 10.06 -13.38 18.20
C HIS A 85 11.14 -12.30 18.08
N PRO A 86 12.37 -12.64 17.70
CA PRO A 86 13.41 -11.66 17.43
C PRO A 86 13.04 -10.75 16.26
N ASN A 87 13.58 -9.53 16.25
CA ASN A 87 13.42 -8.62 15.13
C ASN A 87 14.45 -8.90 14.04
N LEU A 88 14.08 -9.75 13.08
CA LEU A 88 14.93 -10.12 11.95
C LEU A 88 15.14 -8.98 10.93
N LEU A 89 14.43 -7.86 11.02
CA LEU A 89 14.60 -6.73 10.09
C LEU A 89 15.62 -5.70 10.61
N LYS A 90 16.02 -5.81 11.87
CA LYS A 90 16.99 -4.93 12.52
C LYS A 90 18.41 -5.18 11.99
N PRO A 91 19.26 -4.15 11.86
CA PRO A 91 20.67 -4.34 11.54
C PRO A 91 21.35 -5.31 12.52
N GLY A 92 22.03 -6.32 11.97
CA GLY A 92 22.70 -7.36 12.74
C GLY A 92 23.08 -8.57 11.87
N PRO A 93 23.73 -9.59 12.44
CA PRO A 93 24.18 -10.78 11.72
C PRO A 93 23.03 -11.58 11.09
N GLU A 94 21.86 -11.56 11.74
CA GLU A 94 20.65 -12.27 11.33
C GLU A 94 19.69 -11.38 10.51
N GLN A 95 20.16 -10.21 10.04
CA GLN A 95 19.30 -9.28 9.32
C GLN A 95 18.80 -9.88 8.00
N VAL A 96 17.49 -9.94 7.86
CA VAL A 96 16.82 -10.31 6.63
C VAL A 96 16.42 -9.05 5.88
N THR A 97 16.94 -8.91 4.66
CA THR A 97 16.57 -7.83 3.74
C THR A 97 15.69 -8.39 2.63
N ALA A 98 14.56 -7.73 2.35
CA ALA A 98 13.69 -8.10 1.23
C ALA A 98 14.28 -7.58 -0.09
N LEU A 99 15.10 -8.41 -0.74
CA LEU A 99 15.67 -8.13 -2.06
C LEU A 99 14.72 -8.56 -3.18
N GLU A 100 13.97 -9.63 -2.96
CA GLU A 100 13.01 -10.21 -3.90
C GLU A 100 11.60 -10.26 -3.30
N PRO A 101 10.55 -10.29 -4.16
CA PRO A 101 9.21 -10.59 -3.70
C PRO A 101 9.13 -11.93 -2.94
N GLU A 102 8.23 -11.97 -1.95
CA GLU A 102 7.92 -13.14 -1.12
C GLU A 102 9.05 -13.64 -0.21
N GLN A 103 10.05 -12.80 0.06
CA GLN A 103 11.07 -13.04 1.11
C GLN A 103 10.66 -12.47 2.47
N VAL A 104 10.04 -11.29 2.49
CA VAL A 104 9.56 -10.65 3.72
C VAL A 104 8.16 -10.09 3.50
N TRP A 105 7.21 -10.56 4.30
CA TRP A 105 5.88 -9.97 4.41
C TRP A 105 5.74 -9.25 5.73
N VAL A 106 5.22 -8.03 5.69
CA VAL A 106 4.90 -7.22 6.85
C VAL A 106 3.41 -7.17 7.07
N ALA A 107 2.97 -7.34 8.30
CA ALA A 107 1.57 -7.29 8.69
C ALA A 107 1.28 -6.17 9.69
N ASP A 108 0.09 -5.59 9.56
CA ASP A 108 -0.44 -4.63 10.51
C ASP A 108 -1.97 -4.63 10.50
N ILE A 109 -2.57 -4.25 11.63
CA ILE A 109 -4.02 -4.11 11.78
C ILE A 109 -4.34 -2.63 11.90
N THR A 110 -5.37 -2.18 11.20
CA THR A 110 -5.76 -0.79 11.23
C THR A 110 -7.26 -0.59 11.36
N TYR A 111 -7.64 0.41 12.15
CA TYR A 111 -9.02 0.75 12.45
C TYR A 111 -9.67 1.43 11.24
N LEU A 112 -10.88 1.00 10.90
CA LEU A 112 -11.70 1.51 9.82
C LEU A 112 -13.05 1.99 10.38
N PRO A 113 -13.22 3.30 10.66
CA PRO A 113 -14.46 3.83 11.21
C PRO A 113 -15.63 3.65 10.24
N LEU A 114 -16.73 3.08 10.74
CA LEU A 114 -18.01 2.96 10.06
C LEU A 114 -18.98 4.04 10.56
N ARG A 115 -20.15 4.16 9.94
CA ARG A 115 -21.24 5.00 10.48
C ARG A 115 -21.87 4.38 11.74
N SER A 116 -21.91 3.06 11.83
CA SER A 116 -22.52 2.29 12.93
C SER A 116 -21.54 1.71 13.94
N GLY A 117 -20.24 2.03 13.84
CA GLY A 117 -19.22 1.44 14.71
C GLY A 117 -17.82 1.53 14.10
N THR A 118 -17.00 0.51 14.33
CA THR A 118 -15.64 0.42 13.77
C THR A 118 -15.37 -1.00 13.28
N ALA A 119 -14.86 -1.11 12.07
CA ALA A 119 -14.29 -2.34 11.53
C ALA A 119 -12.77 -2.33 11.66
N TYR A 120 -12.16 -3.48 11.43
CA TYR A 120 -10.73 -3.69 11.52
C TYR A 120 -10.22 -4.29 10.22
N LEU A 121 -9.22 -3.64 9.64
CA LEU A 121 -8.56 -4.07 8.42
C LEU A 121 -7.20 -4.68 8.77
N SER A 122 -7.07 -5.99 8.57
CA SER A 122 -5.79 -6.70 8.65
C SER A 122 -5.14 -6.70 7.27
N LEU A 123 -3.89 -6.27 7.18
CA LEU A 123 -3.11 -6.27 5.93
C LEU A 123 -1.87 -7.15 6.04
N VAL A 124 -1.51 -7.77 4.92
CA VAL A 124 -0.23 -8.43 4.70
C VAL A 124 0.36 -7.87 3.41
N THR A 125 1.53 -7.25 3.53
CA THR A 125 2.19 -6.52 2.44
C THR A 125 3.56 -7.11 2.18
N ASP A 126 3.87 -7.32 0.90
CA ASP A 126 5.20 -7.70 0.46
C ASP A 126 6.19 -6.54 0.58
N ALA A 127 7.31 -6.75 1.28
CA ALA A 127 8.20 -5.66 1.62
C ALA A 127 9.01 -5.12 0.44
N CYS A 128 9.38 -6.00 -0.50
CA CYS A 128 10.14 -5.65 -1.71
C CYS A 128 9.27 -4.86 -2.70
N SER A 129 8.16 -5.48 -3.13
CA SER A 129 7.26 -4.93 -4.17
C SER A 129 6.24 -3.93 -3.63
N ARG A 130 6.07 -3.80 -2.31
CA ARG A 130 5.01 -3.02 -1.65
C ARG A 130 3.60 -3.49 -1.95
N LYS A 131 3.43 -4.65 -2.58
CA LYS A 131 2.13 -5.21 -2.96
C LYS A 131 1.39 -5.68 -1.73
N ILE A 132 0.12 -5.30 -1.60
CA ILE A 132 -0.76 -5.91 -0.60
C ILE A 132 -1.12 -7.30 -1.13
N VAL A 133 -0.54 -8.33 -0.51
CA VAL A 133 -0.70 -9.73 -0.94
C VAL A 133 -1.91 -10.38 -0.27
N GLY A 134 -2.26 -9.94 0.94
CA GLY A 134 -3.43 -10.40 1.67
C GLY A 134 -4.08 -9.29 2.48
N TYR A 135 -5.41 -9.34 2.61
CA TYR A 135 -6.17 -8.44 3.45
C TYR A 135 -7.48 -9.06 3.92
N HIS A 136 -8.02 -8.57 5.03
CA HIS A 136 -9.36 -8.93 5.51
C HIS A 136 -9.97 -7.80 6.34
N VAL A 137 -11.29 -7.57 6.17
CA VAL A 137 -12.07 -6.63 6.98
C VAL A 137 -12.98 -7.43 7.91
N GLY A 138 -12.72 -7.32 9.21
CA GLY A 138 -13.49 -7.94 10.29
C GLY A 138 -14.21 -6.90 11.15
N GLU A 139 -15.22 -7.36 11.90
CA GLU A 139 -15.99 -6.53 12.84
C GLU A 139 -15.30 -6.39 14.21
N ASN A 140 -14.27 -7.19 14.48
CA ASN A 140 -13.59 -7.26 15.76
C ASN A 140 -12.08 -7.52 15.58
N LEU A 141 -11.33 -7.44 16.68
CA LEU A 141 -9.89 -7.68 16.74
C LEU A 141 -9.53 -9.15 17.00
N GLN A 142 -10.39 -10.10 16.66
CA GLN A 142 -10.10 -11.52 16.85
C GLN A 142 -8.98 -12.01 15.91
N THR A 143 -8.16 -12.95 16.40
CA THR A 143 -7.02 -13.51 15.65
C THR A 143 -7.44 -14.09 14.31
N GLU A 144 -8.64 -14.67 14.23
CA GLU A 144 -9.22 -15.28 13.02
C GLU A 144 -9.20 -14.30 11.84
N ASN A 145 -9.37 -13.00 12.09
CA ASN A 145 -9.37 -11.99 11.04
C ASN A 145 -7.96 -11.78 10.44
N VAL A 146 -6.93 -11.80 11.28
CA VAL A 146 -5.53 -11.74 10.84
C VAL A 146 -5.15 -13.02 10.09
N VAL A 147 -5.58 -14.19 10.61
CA VAL A 147 -5.37 -15.49 9.95
C VAL A 147 -6.02 -15.52 8.57
N LYS A 148 -7.23 -14.97 8.40
CA LYS A 148 -7.89 -14.90 7.08
C LYS A 148 -7.07 -14.07 6.09
N ALA A 149 -6.55 -12.92 6.50
CA ALA A 149 -5.69 -12.09 5.65
C ALA A 149 -4.39 -12.83 5.26
N PHE A 150 -3.76 -13.50 6.24
CA PHE A 150 -2.54 -14.27 6.00
C PHE A 150 -2.76 -15.48 5.08
N ARG A 151 -3.83 -16.25 5.30
CA ARG A 151 -4.22 -17.35 4.40
C ARG A 151 -4.54 -16.86 2.99
N GLN A 152 -5.14 -15.68 2.84
CA GLN A 152 -5.35 -15.08 1.52
C GLN A 152 -4.00 -14.79 0.83
N ALA A 153 -3.00 -14.29 1.56
CA ALA A 153 -1.66 -14.09 1.03
C ALA A 153 -0.99 -15.40 0.62
N LEU A 154 -1.02 -16.43 1.49
CA LEU A 154 -0.45 -17.75 1.21
C LEU A 154 -1.05 -18.38 -0.06
N ARG A 155 -2.36 -18.29 -0.28
CA ARG A 155 -3.02 -18.83 -1.49
C ARG A 155 -2.55 -18.17 -2.78
N ARG A 156 -2.10 -16.92 -2.71
CA ARG A 156 -1.64 -16.13 -3.86
C ARG A 156 -0.12 -16.19 -4.03
N ARG A 157 0.57 -16.80 -3.07
CA ARG A 157 2.02 -16.95 -3.06
C ARG A 157 2.46 -17.79 -4.25
N LYS A 158 3.52 -17.37 -4.93
CA LYS A 158 4.07 -18.06 -6.10
C LYS A 158 5.32 -18.88 -5.78
N THR A 159 6.05 -18.52 -4.73
CA THR A 159 7.29 -19.18 -4.31
C THR A 159 7.06 -20.11 -3.12
N THR A 160 7.95 -21.07 -2.98
CA THR A 160 8.05 -21.98 -1.83
C THR A 160 9.30 -21.73 -0.98
N GLY A 161 10.07 -20.68 -1.30
CA GLY A 161 11.31 -20.34 -0.60
C GLY A 161 11.11 -19.89 0.85
N PRO A 162 12.19 -19.53 1.57
CA PRO A 162 12.07 -18.96 2.90
C PRO A 162 11.25 -17.67 2.90
N LEU A 163 10.33 -17.53 3.85
CA LEU A 163 9.52 -16.33 4.03
C LEU A 163 9.56 -15.90 5.50
N VAL A 164 9.96 -14.65 5.72
CA VAL A 164 9.81 -13.99 7.01
C VAL A 164 8.47 -13.27 7.06
N HIS A 165 7.68 -13.54 8.10
CA HIS A 165 6.51 -12.76 8.44
C HIS A 165 6.81 -11.83 9.60
N HIS A 166 6.87 -10.53 9.33
CA HIS A 166 7.14 -9.49 10.31
C HIS A 166 5.86 -8.77 10.76
N SER A 167 5.64 -8.69 12.07
CA SER A 167 4.50 -7.97 12.65
C SER A 167 4.91 -7.14 13.87
N ASP A 168 4.00 -6.32 14.39
CA ASP A 168 4.17 -5.80 15.74
C ASP A 168 3.92 -6.90 16.80
N ARG A 169 4.08 -6.53 18.07
CA ARG A 169 3.76 -7.37 19.23
C ARG A 169 2.29 -7.23 19.65
N GLY A 170 1.37 -7.18 18.70
CA GLY A 170 -0.06 -7.23 18.98
C GLY A 170 -0.48 -8.62 19.47
N LEU A 171 -1.48 -8.67 20.37
CA LEU A 171 -2.01 -9.91 20.95
C LEU A 171 -2.38 -10.95 19.88
N GLN A 172 -2.93 -10.51 18.76
CA GLN A 172 -3.36 -11.37 17.65
C GLN A 172 -2.17 -12.09 17.03
N TYR A 173 -1.08 -11.38 16.79
CA TYR A 173 0.14 -11.92 16.19
C TYR A 173 0.89 -12.86 17.13
N CYS A 174 0.82 -12.60 18.44
CA CYS A 174 1.44 -13.46 19.46
C CYS A 174 0.57 -14.66 19.88
N SER A 175 -0.65 -14.78 19.37
CA SER A 175 -1.58 -15.85 19.75
C SER A 175 -1.16 -17.22 19.20
N VAL A 176 -1.48 -18.29 19.95
CA VAL A 176 -1.18 -19.68 19.57
C VAL A 176 -1.75 -20.03 18.20
N LEU A 177 -2.98 -19.58 17.91
CA LEU A 177 -3.63 -19.82 16.63
C LEU A 177 -2.79 -19.23 15.48
N TYR A 178 -2.35 -17.97 15.59
CA TYR A 178 -1.57 -17.33 14.53
C TYR A 178 -0.21 -18.01 14.34
N GLN A 179 0.49 -18.29 15.45
CA GLN A 179 1.79 -18.94 15.45
C GLN A 179 1.73 -20.36 14.87
N SER A 180 0.69 -21.13 15.17
CA SER A 180 0.49 -22.47 14.60
C SER A 180 0.31 -22.45 13.07
N VAL A 181 -0.24 -21.37 12.52
CA VAL A 181 -0.39 -21.22 11.06
C VAL A 181 0.97 -20.96 10.42
N HIS A 182 1.85 -20.18 11.06
CA HIS A 182 3.22 -19.99 10.56
C HIS A 182 4.02 -21.29 10.58
N GLU A 183 4.00 -22.01 11.70
CA GLU A 183 4.72 -23.27 11.87
C GLU A 183 4.30 -24.30 10.80
N ARG A 184 3.00 -24.50 10.60
CA ARG A 184 2.47 -25.42 9.58
C ARG A 184 2.87 -25.07 8.14
N ASN A 185 3.23 -23.83 7.87
CA ASN A 185 3.60 -23.35 6.53
C ASN A 185 5.11 -23.05 6.41
N GLY A 186 5.92 -23.41 7.42
CA GLY A 186 7.37 -23.16 7.42
C GLY A 186 7.74 -21.68 7.37
N ILE A 187 6.95 -20.82 8.01
CA ILE A 187 7.11 -19.36 7.96
C ILE A 187 7.88 -18.88 9.18
N THR A 188 8.96 -18.15 8.96
CA THR A 188 9.79 -17.59 10.04
C THR A 188 9.14 -16.32 10.58
N CYS A 189 8.82 -16.31 11.87
CA CYS A 189 8.25 -15.12 12.51
C CYS A 189 9.33 -14.11 12.87
N SER A 190 9.00 -12.84 12.70
CA SER A 190 9.80 -11.70 13.14
C SER A 190 8.88 -10.68 13.79
N MET A 191 9.31 -10.04 14.88
CA MET A 191 8.47 -9.07 15.57
C MET A 191 9.25 -7.81 15.93
N THR A 192 8.56 -6.67 16.01
CA THR A 192 9.17 -5.44 16.53
C THR A 192 9.64 -5.61 17.98
N ASP A 193 10.59 -4.80 18.40
CA ASP A 193 11.17 -4.79 19.76
C ASP A 193 10.29 -4.06 20.79
N GLY A 194 9.16 -3.47 20.35
CA GLY A 194 8.18 -2.78 21.20
C GLY A 194 8.50 -1.32 21.55
N TYR A 195 9.74 -0.86 21.34
CA TYR A 195 10.20 0.48 21.72
C TYR A 195 10.37 1.47 20.55
N ASP A 196 10.44 0.98 19.32
CA ASP A 196 10.74 1.79 18.15
C ASP A 196 9.60 1.70 17.10
N CYS A 197 8.95 2.84 16.85
CA CYS A 197 7.88 2.96 15.86
C CYS A 197 8.38 2.79 14.42
N TYR A 198 9.68 2.95 14.15
CA TYR A 198 10.22 2.79 12.81
C TYR A 198 10.32 1.33 12.36
N GLN A 199 10.21 0.37 13.28
CA GLN A 199 10.42 -1.05 12.98
C GLN A 199 9.31 -1.65 12.11
N ASN A 200 8.09 -1.09 12.11
CA ASN A 200 7.01 -1.46 11.17
C ASN A 200 6.61 -0.31 10.23
N ALA A 201 7.54 0.61 9.94
CA ALA A 201 7.26 1.83 9.15
C ALA A 201 6.70 1.55 7.74
N LEU A 202 6.99 0.37 7.17
CA LEU A 202 6.44 -0.04 5.89
C LEU A 202 4.92 -0.24 5.98
N ALA A 203 4.47 -1.03 6.95
CA ALA A 203 3.05 -1.30 7.11
C ALA A 203 2.29 -0.03 7.51
N GLU A 204 2.85 0.77 8.41
CA GLU A 204 2.29 2.08 8.78
C GLU A 204 2.14 3.00 7.58
N ARG A 205 3.13 3.04 6.68
CA ARG A 205 3.07 3.84 5.44
C ARG A 205 1.94 3.37 4.54
N ILE A 206 1.74 2.06 4.37
CA ILE A 206 0.66 1.52 3.52
C ILE A 206 -0.70 1.80 4.15
N ASN A 207 -0.84 1.62 5.46
CA ASN A 207 -2.04 2.00 6.20
C ASN A 207 -2.37 3.48 6.04
N GLY A 208 -1.35 4.35 6.15
CA GLY A 208 -1.49 5.77 5.90
C GLY A 208 -1.95 6.08 4.48
N ILE A 209 -1.45 5.37 3.47
CA ILE A 209 -1.88 5.53 2.08
C ILE A 209 -3.35 5.15 1.92
N LEU A 210 -3.77 3.98 2.40
CA LEU A 210 -5.16 3.54 2.27
C LEU A 210 -6.12 4.52 2.96
N LYS A 211 -5.84 4.90 4.21
CA LYS A 211 -6.69 5.81 4.99
C LYS A 211 -6.76 7.21 4.41
N ASN A 212 -5.62 7.75 3.98
CA ASN A 212 -5.55 9.15 3.57
C ASN A 212 -5.81 9.36 2.07
N GLU A 213 -5.67 8.32 1.24
CA GLU A 213 -5.86 8.45 -0.22
C GLU A 213 -7.13 7.80 -0.75
N PHE A 214 -7.63 6.74 -0.13
CA PHE A 214 -8.74 5.94 -0.67
C PHE A 214 -9.96 5.89 0.25
N LEU A 215 -9.75 5.56 1.54
CA LEU A 215 -10.82 5.34 2.52
C LEU A 215 -11.30 6.67 3.14
N LEU A 216 -11.71 7.61 2.28
CA LEU A 216 -12.04 8.99 2.67
C LEU A 216 -13.44 9.14 3.27
N SER A 217 -14.37 8.28 2.91
CA SER A 217 -15.73 8.24 3.43
C SER A 217 -15.87 7.13 4.45
N ARG A 218 -16.73 7.35 5.46
CA ARG A 218 -17.10 6.30 6.42
C ARG A 218 -18.13 5.38 5.77
N PRO A 219 -17.83 4.08 5.59
CA PRO A 219 -18.80 3.13 5.09
C PRO A 219 -19.98 3.02 6.06
N ALA A 220 -21.17 2.73 5.53
CA ALA A 220 -22.38 2.54 6.30
C ALA A 220 -22.28 1.32 7.23
N ASP A 221 -21.77 0.21 6.69
CA ASP A 221 -21.68 -1.08 7.35
C ASP A 221 -20.42 -1.87 6.92
N LEU A 222 -20.32 -3.09 7.43
CA LEU A 222 -19.19 -3.99 7.20
C LEU A 222 -19.09 -4.46 5.74
N GLU A 223 -20.21 -4.67 5.05
CA GLU A 223 -20.20 -5.13 3.66
C GLU A 223 -19.70 -4.03 2.73
N GLN A 224 -20.21 -2.81 2.90
CA GLN A 224 -19.72 -1.66 2.15
C GLN A 224 -18.23 -1.41 2.44
N ALA A 225 -17.79 -1.59 3.69
CA ALA A 225 -16.38 -1.48 4.04
C ALA A 225 -15.51 -2.52 3.29
N ARG A 226 -15.99 -3.76 3.15
CA ARG A 226 -15.29 -4.82 2.40
C ARG A 226 -15.13 -4.48 0.92
N GLU A 227 -16.19 -3.99 0.27
CA GLU A 227 -16.11 -3.62 -1.15
C GLU A 227 -15.21 -2.41 -1.38
N ILE A 228 -15.32 -1.36 -0.55
CA ILE A 228 -14.44 -0.18 -0.65
C ILE A 228 -12.97 -0.59 -0.44
N VAL A 229 -12.67 -1.44 0.55
CA VAL A 229 -11.30 -1.91 0.77
C VAL A 229 -10.80 -2.76 -0.39
N LYS A 230 -11.62 -3.66 -0.93
CA LYS A 230 -11.27 -4.50 -2.08
C LYS A 230 -10.92 -3.65 -3.31
N GLU A 231 -11.75 -2.66 -3.63
CA GLU A 231 -11.48 -1.71 -4.71
C GLU A 231 -10.21 -0.90 -4.43
N SER A 232 -10.07 -0.36 -3.22
CA SER A 232 -8.89 0.42 -2.81
C SER A 232 -7.60 -0.38 -2.96
N VAL A 233 -7.59 -1.65 -2.55
CA VAL A 233 -6.42 -2.55 -2.67
C VAL A 233 -6.14 -2.86 -4.14
N ALA A 234 -7.16 -3.06 -4.97
CA ALA A 234 -6.98 -3.28 -6.41
C ALA A 234 -6.33 -2.07 -7.08
N ILE A 235 -6.85 -0.87 -6.85
CA ILE A 235 -6.30 0.38 -7.40
C ILE A 235 -4.88 0.62 -6.87
N TYR A 236 -4.65 0.40 -5.57
CA TYR A 236 -3.32 0.51 -4.97
C TYR A 236 -2.30 -0.43 -5.64
N ASN A 237 -2.65 -1.70 -5.85
CA ASN A 237 -1.74 -2.70 -6.40
C ASN A 237 -1.50 -2.53 -7.91
N HIS A 238 -2.52 -2.17 -8.68
CA HIS A 238 -2.48 -2.24 -10.14
C HIS A 238 -2.45 -0.89 -10.87
N GLU A 239 -2.82 0.21 -10.21
CA GLU A 239 -2.96 1.51 -10.89
C GLU A 239 -2.11 2.61 -10.22
N ARG A 240 -1.85 2.51 -8.92
CA ARG A 240 -1.15 3.57 -8.18
C ARG A 240 0.36 3.48 -8.42
N PRO A 241 1.02 4.53 -8.96
CA PRO A 241 2.47 4.56 -9.08
C PRO A 241 3.14 4.89 -7.74
N HIS A 242 4.28 4.24 -7.46
CA HIS A 242 5.04 4.44 -6.22
C HIS A 242 6.41 5.04 -6.50
N LEU A 243 6.73 6.17 -5.85
CA LEU A 243 8.05 6.81 -6.00
C LEU A 243 9.20 5.85 -5.60
N ALA A 244 9.02 5.10 -4.51
CA ALA A 244 10.00 4.09 -4.06
C ALA A 244 10.22 2.96 -5.07
N LEU A 245 9.30 2.76 -6.00
CA LEU A 245 9.36 1.76 -7.06
C LEU A 245 9.64 2.37 -8.44
N LYS A 246 10.25 3.57 -8.47
CA LYS A 246 10.52 4.32 -9.70
C LYS A 246 9.24 4.53 -10.55
N TYR A 247 8.13 4.83 -9.88
CA TYR A 247 6.78 5.02 -10.43
C TYR A 247 6.10 3.79 -11.03
N LYS A 248 6.69 2.59 -10.90
CA LYS A 248 5.96 1.34 -11.19
C LYS A 248 4.86 1.09 -10.15
N THR A 249 3.88 0.28 -10.53
CA THR A 249 2.86 -0.20 -9.60
C THR A 249 3.43 -1.34 -8.75
N PRO A 250 2.87 -1.58 -7.54
CA PRO A 250 3.28 -2.71 -6.72
C PRO A 250 3.18 -4.06 -7.45
N ASP A 251 2.12 -4.29 -8.22
CA ASP A 251 1.96 -5.53 -8.98
C ASP A 251 2.96 -5.64 -10.13
N ASP A 252 3.27 -4.55 -10.86
CA ASP A 252 4.28 -4.59 -11.92
C ASP A 252 5.65 -5.06 -11.39
N VAL A 253 6.07 -4.53 -10.25
CA VAL A 253 7.33 -4.94 -9.61
C VAL A 253 7.25 -6.40 -9.16
N HIS A 254 6.14 -6.79 -8.55
CA HIS A 254 5.92 -8.14 -8.08
C HIS A 254 5.95 -9.16 -9.22
N GLN A 255 5.29 -8.88 -10.35
CA GLN A 255 5.23 -9.79 -11.50
C GLN A 255 6.52 -9.80 -12.32
N ALA A 256 7.23 -8.66 -12.43
CA ALA A 256 8.46 -8.56 -13.20
C ALA A 256 9.53 -9.54 -12.73
N PHE A 257 9.62 -9.76 -11.41
CA PHE A 257 10.51 -10.75 -10.82
C PHE A 257 10.28 -12.17 -11.38
N TYR A 258 9.02 -12.60 -11.46
CA TYR A 258 8.67 -13.92 -11.96
C TYR A 258 8.90 -14.05 -13.47
N ARG A 259 8.59 -13.00 -14.24
CA ARG A 259 8.83 -13.00 -15.70
C ARG A 259 10.32 -13.16 -16.01
N GLN A 260 11.19 -12.48 -15.25
CA GLN A 260 12.65 -12.56 -15.43
C GLN A 260 13.19 -13.96 -15.07
N LYS A 261 12.70 -14.57 -13.98
CA LYS A 261 13.06 -15.95 -13.63
C LYS A 261 12.66 -16.95 -14.71
N THR A 262 11.45 -16.81 -15.27
CA THR A 262 10.99 -17.69 -16.34
C THR A 262 11.85 -17.57 -17.60
N VAL A 263 12.23 -16.37 -18.02
CA VAL A 263 13.08 -16.17 -19.21
C VAL A 263 14.47 -16.79 -19.04
N ASN A 264 15.07 -16.67 -17.85
CA ASN A 264 16.39 -17.26 -17.60
C ASN A 264 16.36 -18.81 -17.57
N LEU A 265 15.26 -19.43 -17.13
CA LEU A 265 15.12 -20.89 -17.12
C LEU A 265 15.01 -21.54 -18.52
N TYR A 266 14.78 -20.75 -19.58
CA TYR A 266 14.68 -21.23 -20.96
C TYR A 266 15.86 -20.78 -21.83
N GLN A 267 16.93 -20.23 -21.23
CA GLN A 267 18.15 -19.82 -21.92
C GLN A 267 19.39 -20.64 -21.52
N ASP A 268 19.21 -21.68 -20.70
CA ASP A 268 20.24 -22.66 -20.33
C ASP A 268 19.98 -24.02 -20.99
#